data_AF-A0AAV9EMT3-F1
#
_entry.id   AF-A0AAV9EMT3-F1
#
_cell.length_a   1.000
_cell.length_b   1.000
_cell.length_c   1.000
_cell.angle_alpha   90.00
_cell.angle_beta   90.00
_cell.angle_gamma   90.00
#
_symmetry.space_group_name_H-M   'P 1'
#
loop_
_entity.id
_entity.type
_entity.pdbx_description
1 polymer ?
#
loop_
_entity_poly.entity_id
_entity_poly.type
_entity_poly.pdbx_seq_one_letter_code
_entity_poly.pdbx_strand_id
1 'polypeptide(L)' 'MAREKIQIRKIDNATARQVTFSKRRRGLFKKAEELSILCDADIALIIFSATGKLFEYSSSRNW' A
#
# COMPACT_ATOMS: atom_id res chain seq x y z
N MET A 1 -16.30 -14.00 5.05
CA MET A 1 -16.93 -12.72 5.42
C MET A 1 -16.86 -11.79 4.23
N ALA A 2 -18.00 -11.22 3.82
CA ALA A 2 -18.04 -10.27 2.70
C ALA A 2 -17.32 -8.96 3.06
N ARG A 3 -16.84 -8.23 2.05
CA ARG A 3 -16.18 -6.94 2.26
C ARG A 3 -17.22 -5.86 2.55
N GLU A 4 -17.21 -5.33 3.76
CA GLU A 4 -18.04 -4.17 4.10
C GLU A 4 -17.51 -2.90 3.42
N LYS A 5 -18.45 -2.07 2.95
CA LYS A 5 -18.14 -0.74 2.40
C LYS A 5 -17.88 0.21 3.57
N ILE A 6 -16.72 0.88 3.54
CA ILE A 6 -16.33 1.89 4.53
C ILE A 6 -16.24 3.28 3.88
N GLN A 7 -16.51 4.33 4.65
CA GLN A 7 -16.29 5.71 4.21
C GLN A 7 -14.78 5.99 4.03
N ILE A 8 -14.42 6.81 3.04
CA ILE A 8 -13.04 7.27 2.84
C ILE A 8 -12.76 8.44 3.78
N ARG A 9 -12.45 8.10 5.04
CA ARG A 9 -12.02 9.01 6.11
C ARG A 9 -11.03 8.29 7.02
N LYS A 10 -10.37 9.02 7.92
CA LYS A 10 -9.50 8.42 8.94
C LYS A 10 -10.32 7.43 9.78
N ILE A 11 -9.81 6.21 9.95
CA ILE A 11 -10.43 5.20 10.82
C ILE A 11 -10.04 5.53 12.27
N ASP A 12 -11.01 5.73 13.15
CA ASP A 12 -10.75 6.16 14.53
C ASP A 12 -10.16 5.02 15.38
N ASN A 13 -10.78 3.84 15.32
CA ASN A 13 -10.32 2.65 16.04
C ASN A 13 -8.90 2.27 15.59
N ALA A 14 -7.94 2.32 16.53
CA ALA A 14 -6.52 2.13 16.24
C ALA A 14 -6.20 0.73 15.67
N THR A 15 -6.80 -0.31 16.24
CA THR A 15 -6.62 -1.71 15.80
C THR A 15 -7.15 -1.90 14.38
N ALA A 16 -8.37 -1.43 14.10
CA ALA A 16 -8.97 -1.49 12.76
C ALA A 16 -8.15 -0.68 11.74
N ARG A 17 -7.62 0.49 12.14
CA ARG A 17 -6.73 1.32 11.33
C ARG A 17 -5.43 0.59 10.99
N GLN A 18 -4.80 -0.08 11.97
CA GLN A 18 -3.55 -0.83 11.77
C GLN A 18 -3.74 -2.04 10.84
N VAL A 19 -4.83 -2.81 11.04
CA VAL A 19 -5.17 -3.94 10.16
C VAL A 19 -5.48 -3.44 8.75
N THR A 20 -6.26 -2.38 8.62
CA THR A 20 -6.59 -1.77 7.32
C THR A 20 -5.35 -1.24 6.61
N PHE A 21 -4.47 -0.53 7.32
CA PHE A 21 -3.18 -0.07 6.80
C PHE A 21 -2.37 -1.24 6.26
N SER A 22 -2.21 -2.31 7.04
CA SER A 22 -1.44 -3.49 6.64
C SER A 22 -1.99 -4.15 5.37
N LYS A 23 -3.32 -4.29 5.27
CA LYS A 23 -3.98 -4.88 4.10
C LYS A 23 -3.90 -3.97 2.87
N ARG A 24 -4.21 -2.67 3.01
CA ARG A 24 -4.18 -1.71 1.90
C ARG A 24 -2.76 -1.46 1.38
N ARG A 25 -1.78 -1.33 2.27
CA ARG A 25 -0.37 -1.18 1.91
C ARG A 25 0.09 -2.36 1.05
N ARG A 26 -0.22 -3.60 1.46
CA ARG A 26 0.11 -4.80 0.68
C ARG A 26 -0.55 -4.77 -0.71
N GLY A 27 -1.83 -4.41 -0.78
CA GLY A 27 -2.53 -4.30 -2.07
C GLY A 27 -1.94 -3.23 -2.98
N LEU A 28 -1.52 -2.09 -2.41
CA LEU A 28 -0.89 -1.00 -3.16
C LEU A 28 0.50 -1.40 -3.69
N PHE A 29 1.32 -2.07 -2.87
CA PHE A 29 2.60 -2.64 -3.30
C PHE A 29 2.44 -3.58 -4.50
N LYS A 30 1.49 -4.52 -4.40
CA LYS A 30 1.17 -5.43 -5.50
C LYS A 30 0.78 -4.68 -6.78
N LYS A 31 -0.02 -3.61 -6.66
CA LYS A 31 -0.43 -2.80 -7.81
C LYS A 31 0.72 -2.01 -8.43
N ALA A 32 1.62 -1.46 -7.61
CA ALA A 32 2.83 -0.80 -8.09
C ALA A 32 3.74 -1.77 -8.86
N GLU A 33 3.94 -2.97 -8.33
CA GLU A 33 4.71 -4.03 -9.00
C GLU A 33 4.08 -4.48 -10.31
N GLU A 34 2.77 -4.80 -10.30
CA GLU A 34 2.03 -5.17 -11.52
C GLU A 34 2.14 -4.09 -12.60
N LEU A 35 1.98 -2.81 -12.23
CA LEU A 35 2.05 -1.71 -13.18
C LEU A 35 3.46 -1.53 -13.76
N SER A 36 4.50 -1.67 -12.92
CA SER A 36 5.89 -1.58 -13.38
C SER A 36 6.18 -2.67 -14.42
N ILE A 37 5.78 -3.92 -14.15
CA ILE A 37 6.00 -5.06 -15.05
C ILE A 37 5.19 -4.93 -16.33
N LEU A 38 3.89 -4.64 -16.23
CA LEU A 38 2.98 -4.66 -17.38
C LEU A 38 3.22 -3.51 -18.37
N CYS A 39 3.73 -2.39 -17.88
CA CYS A 39 3.86 -1.16 -18.67
C CYS A 39 5.30 -0.65 -18.78
N ASP A 40 6.29 -1.42 -18.32
CA ASP A 40 7.71 -1.03 -18.28
C ASP A 40 7.94 0.34 -17.61
N ALA A 41 7.15 0.62 -16.56
CA ALA A 41 7.14 1.91 -15.89
C ALA A 41 8.08 1.91 -14.69
N ASP A 42 8.89 2.97 -14.55
CA ASP A 42 9.63 3.24 -13.32
C ASP A 42 8.67 3.75 -12.25
N ILE A 43 8.63 3.05 -11.12
CA ILE A 43 7.69 3.33 -10.02
C ILE A 43 8.44 3.31 -8.70
N ALA A 44 8.22 4.35 -7.90
CA ALA A 44 8.64 4.42 -6.51
C ALA A 44 7.42 4.68 -5.61
N LEU A 45 7.40 4.04 -4.44
CA LEU A 45 6.35 4.18 -3.44
C LEU A 45 7.00 4.37 -2.07
N ILE A 46 6.64 5.43 -1.37
CA ILE A 46 7.14 5.76 -0.03
C ILE A 46 5.94 5.91 0.91
N ILE A 47 5.92 5.15 2.01
CA ILE A 47 4.84 5.14 2.98
C ILE A 47 5.39 5.17 4.39
N PHE A 48 4.98 6.17 5.17
CA PHE A 48 5.20 6.19 6.62
C PHE A 48 3.96 5.69 7.36
N SER A 49 4.14 4.80 8.33
CA SER A 49 3.06 4.46 9.26
C SER A 49 2.82 5.58 10.26
N ALA A 50 1.71 5.48 11.01
CA ALA A 50 1.45 6.36 12.15
C ALA A 50 2.52 6.27 13.27
N THR A 51 3.37 5.23 13.25
CA THR A 51 4.50 5.07 14.18
C THR A 51 5.82 5.56 13.57
N GLY A 52 5.78 6.23 12.42
CA GLY A 52 6.97 6.72 11.72
C GLY A 52 7.78 5.65 10.97
N LYS A 53 7.31 4.39 10.92
CA LYS A 53 8.02 3.32 10.22
C LYS A 53 7.89 3.50 8.71
N LEU A 54 9.03 3.53 8.02
CA LEU A 54 9.11 3.56 6.57
C LEU A 54 8.79 2.18 5.97
N PHE A 55 7.98 2.21 4.91
CA PHE A 55 7.75 1.11 3.98
C PHE A 55 7.91 1.65 2.57
N GLU A 56 8.78 1.04 1.79
CA GLU A 56 9.09 1.50 0.45
C GLU A 56 9.08 0.37 -0.57
N TYR A 57 8.82 0.72 -1.82
CA TYR A 57 8.99 -0.10 -3.00
C TYR A 57 9.62 0.75 -4.09
N SER A 58 10.58 0.19 -4.81
CA SER A 58 11.17 0.77 -6.01
C SER A 58 11.28 -0.33 -7.05
N SER A 59 10.85 -0.05 -8.27
CA SER A 59 11.15 -0.92 -9.41
C SER A 59 12.67 -0.88 -9.67
N SER A 60 13.32 -2.05 -9.73
CA SER A 60 14.69 -2.16 -10.24
C SER A 60 14.63 -2.57 -11.70
N ARG A 61 15.17 -1.74 -12.59
CA ARG A 61 15.51 -2.16 -13.95
C ARG A 61 16.86 -2.87 -13.90
N ASN A 62 16.84 -4.19 -13.96
CA ASN A 62 18.02 -4.98 -14.32
C ASN A 62 18.02 -5.09 -15.84
N TRP A 63 18.75 -4.20 -16.51
CA TRP A 63 19.12 -4.38 -17.91
C TRP A 63 20.35 -5.28 -18.00
#